data_AF-A0A838H812-F1
#
_entry.id   AF-A0A838H812-F1
#
_cell.length_a   1.000
_cell.length_b   1.000
_cell.length_c   1.000
_cell.angle_alpha   90.00
_cell.angle_beta   90.00
_cell.angle_gamma   90.00
#
_symmetry.space_group_name_H-M   'P 1'
#
loop_
_entity.id
_entity.type
_entity.pdbx_description
1 polymer ?
#
loop_
_entity_poly.entity_id
_entity_poly.type
_entity_poly.pdbx_seq_one_letter_code
_entity_poly.pdbx_strand_id
1 'polypeptide(L)' 'MPGRPGGAGGVDAAAHQPDSPASIRNVVLVGPAGSGKTTLVESLLAATGVITRVGRIEDGTTISDYDES' A
#
# COMPACT_ATOMS: atom_id res chain seq x y z
N MET A 1 -5.57 6.91 -40.14
CA MET A 1 -6.13 7.21 -38.80
C MET A 1 -5.84 6.01 -37.90
N PRO A 2 -5.53 6.21 -36.60
CA PRO A 2 -4.18 6.14 -36.05
C PRO A 2 -3.95 4.90 -35.18
N GLY A 3 -2.68 4.66 -34.81
CA GLY A 3 -2.25 3.61 -33.91
C GLY A 3 -3.00 3.62 -32.58
N ARG A 4 -3.32 2.41 -32.10
CA ARG A 4 -3.95 2.19 -30.80
C ARG A 4 -2.95 2.60 -29.71
N PRO A 5 -3.29 3.53 -28.80
CA PRO A 5 -2.39 3.87 -27.71
C PRO A 5 -2.25 2.65 -26.79
N GLY A 6 -1.01 2.23 -26.57
CA GLY A 6 -0.66 1.32 -25.49
C GLY A 6 -0.87 2.04 -24.16
N GLY A 7 -1.81 1.55 -23.36
CA GLY A 7 -1.89 1.84 -21.95
C GLY A 7 -1.45 0.59 -21.20
N ALA A 8 -0.23 0.60 -20.67
CA ALA A 8 0.12 -0.31 -19.59
C ALA A 8 -0.91 -0.08 -18.48
N GLY A 9 -1.65 -1.13 -18.13
CA GLY A 9 -2.65 -1.08 -17.08
C GLY A 9 -1.97 -0.77 -15.75
N GLY A 10 -1.85 0.52 -15.44
CA GLY A 10 -1.88 0.96 -14.06
C GLY A 10 -3.25 0.57 -13.55
N VAL A 11 -3.29 -0.29 -12.54
CA VAL A 11 -4.50 -0.39 -11.73
C VAL A 11 -4.74 1.02 -11.24
N ASP A 12 -5.81 1.65 -11.71
CA ASP A 12 -6.29 2.88 -11.11
C ASP A 12 -6.46 2.51 -9.64
N ALA A 13 -5.59 3.02 -8.77
CA ALA A 13 -5.87 3.13 -7.35
C ALA A 13 -6.97 4.18 -7.20
N ALA A 14 -8.10 3.96 -7.90
CA ALA A 14 -9.32 4.71 -7.75
C ALA A 14 -9.66 4.52 -6.29
N ALA A 15 -9.50 5.61 -5.53
CA ALA A 15 -9.80 5.66 -4.12
C ALA A 15 -11.13 4.94 -3.90
N HIS A 16 -11.09 3.78 -3.25
CA HIS A 16 -12.31 3.09 -2.83
C HIS A 16 -12.88 3.92 -1.69
N GLN A 17 -13.62 4.96 -2.05
CA GLN A 17 -14.37 5.76 -1.10
C GLN A 17 -15.41 4.82 -0.49
N PRO A 18 -15.43 4.63 0.84
CA PRO A 18 -16.41 3.77 1.47
C PRO A 18 -17.82 4.34 1.25
N ASP A 19 -18.71 3.60 0.59
CA ASP A 19 -20.10 4.01 0.35
C ASP A 19 -20.93 4.11 1.64
N SER A 20 -20.47 3.46 2.71
CA SER A 20 -21.10 3.53 4.03
C SER A 20 -20.09 3.28 5.16
N PRO A 21 -20.33 3.77 6.38
CA PRO A 21 -19.46 3.48 7.53
C PRO A 21 -19.25 1.99 7.80
N ALA A 22 -20.24 1.15 7.46
CA ALA A 22 -20.16 -0.30 7.61
C ALA A 22 -19.07 -0.96 6.74
N SER A 23 -18.60 -0.28 5.69
CA SER A 23 -17.50 -0.74 4.84
C SER A 23 -16.10 -0.44 5.40
N ILE A 24 -15.99 0.39 6.44
CA ILE A 24 -14.71 0.77 7.05
C ILE A 24 -14.28 -0.29 8.07
N ARG A 25 -13.03 -0.75 7.98
CA ARG A 25 -12.45 -1.72 8.91
C ARG A 25 -11.26 -1.11 9.64
N ASN A 26 -11.44 -0.88 10.94
CA ASN A 26 -10.34 -0.50 11.84
C ASN A 26 -9.60 -1.75 12.28
N VAL A 27 -8.30 -1.82 12.01
CA VAL A 27 -7.46 -2.98 12.31
C VAL A 27 -6.17 -2.49 12.95
N VAL A 28 -5.68 -3.23 13.95
CA VAL A 28 -4.36 -3.01 14.57
C VAL A 28 -3.50 -4.24 14.33
N LEU A 29 -2.27 -4.02 13.91
CA LEU A 29 -1.27 -5.06 13.72
C LEU A 29 -0.36 -5.13 14.96
N VAL A 30 -0.39 -6.25 15.69
CA VAL A 30 0.41 -6.44 16.91
C VAL A 30 1.20 -7.74 16.86
N GLY A 31 2.33 -7.77 17.56
CA GLY A 31 3.23 -8.93 17.61
C GLY A 31 4.64 -8.54 18.05
N PRO A 32 5.49 -9.52 18.39
CA PRO A 32 6.88 -9.28 18.84
C PRO A 32 7.70 -8.45 17.85
N ALA A 33 8.80 -7.85 18.31
CA ALA A 33 9.77 -7.22 17.41
C ALA A 33 10.29 -8.24 16.37
N GLY A 34 10.43 -7.82 15.11
CA GLY A 34 10.86 -8.71 14.03
C GLY A 34 9.80 -9.67 13.49
N SER A 35 8.55 -9.66 13.99
CA SER A 35 7.48 -10.55 13.50
C SER A 35 6.95 -10.22 12.10
N GLY A 36 7.58 -9.30 11.36
CA GLY A 36 7.19 -8.93 10.00
C GLY A 36 5.99 -7.98 9.87
N LYS A 37 5.59 -7.27 10.94
CA LYS A 37 4.46 -6.31 10.90
C LYS A 37 4.62 -5.27 9.80
N THR A 38 5.77 -4.57 9.77
CA THR A 38 6.02 -3.55 8.75
C THR A 38 6.04 -4.16 7.35
N THR A 39 6.71 -5.29 7.15
CA THR A 39 6.73 -5.99 5.86
C THR A 39 5.32 -6.35 5.36
N LEU A 40 4.42 -6.75 6.26
CA LEU A 40 3.03 -7.02 5.91
C LEU A 40 2.29 -5.75 5.49
N VAL A 41 2.48 -4.62 6.17
CA VAL A 41 1.85 -3.35 5.78
C VAL A 41 2.33 -2.92 4.39
N GLU A 42 3.64 -2.97 4.11
CA GLU A 42 4.18 -2.64 2.78
C GLU A 42 3.60 -3.54 1.69
N SER A 43 3.42 -4.83 1.98
CA SER A 43 2.81 -5.78 1.04
C SER A 43 1.34 -5.46 0.76
N LEU A 44 0.58 -5.03 1.79
CA LEU A 44 -0.81 -4.60 1.62
C LEU A 44 -0.90 -3.33 0.76
N LEU A 45 -0.03 -2.35 1.00
CA LEU A 45 0.03 -1.11 0.21
C LEU A 45 0.38 -1.38 -1.25
N ALA A 46 1.31 -2.31 -1.52
CA ALA A 46 1.64 -2.70 -2.89
C ALA A 46 0.49 -3.48 -3.55
N ALA A 47 -0.15 -4.39 -2.81
CA ALA A 47 -1.27 -5.18 -3.32
C ALA A 47 -2.51 -4.32 -3.67
N THR A 48 -2.72 -3.22 -2.95
CA THR A 48 -3.79 -2.25 -3.23
C THR A 48 -3.39 -1.18 -4.25
N GLY A 49 -2.15 -1.22 -4.76
CA GLY A 49 -1.64 -0.25 -5.73
C GLY A 49 -1.37 1.14 -5.14
N VAL A 50 -1.41 1.31 -3.82
CA VAL A 50 -1.09 2.57 -3.13
C VAL A 50 0.38 2.94 -3.32
N ILE A 51 1.27 1.95 -3.38
CA ILE A 51 2.68 2.11 -3.73
C ILE A 51 3.04 1.26 -4.95
N THR A 52 3.92 1.76 -5.79
CA THR A 52 4.39 1.07 -7.00
C THR A 52 5.57 0.13 -6.72
N ARG A 53 6.22 0.26 -5.57
CA ARG A 53 7.35 -0.54 -5.12
C ARG A 53 7.27 -0.79 -3.63
N VAL A 54 7.47 -2.04 -3.21
CA VAL A 54 7.54 -2.45 -1.81
C VAL A 54 8.79 -1.87 -1.15
N GLY A 55 8.62 -1.13 -0.05
CA GLY A 55 9.70 -0.60 0.77
C GLY A 55 10.41 -1.69 1.57
N ARG A 56 11.66 -1.43 1.97
CA ARG A 56 12.46 -2.31 2.82
C ARG A 56 12.85 -1.60 4.10
N ILE A 57 12.72 -2.32 5.22
CA ILE A 57 13.08 -1.82 6.56
C ILE A 57 14.57 -1.45 6.60
N GLU A 58 15.43 -2.33 6.07
CA GLU A 58 16.89 -2.16 6.02
C GLU A 58 17.31 -0.89 5.28
N ASP A 59 16.53 -0.50 4.27
CA ASP A 59 16.79 0.68 3.44
C ASP A 59 16.11 1.94 4.00
N GLY A 60 15.32 1.83 5.07
CA GLY A 60 14.53 2.95 5.62
C GLY A 60 13.50 3.50 4.63
N THR A 61 12.99 2.67 3.71
CA THR A 61 12.07 3.08 2.64
C THR A 61 10.64 2.62 2.87
N THR A 62 10.33 2.11 4.06
CA THR A 62 8.98 1.69 4.42
C THR A 62 8.11 2.92 4.65
N ILE A 63 6.83 2.84 4.28
CA ILE A 63 5.84 3.89 4.55
C ILE A 63 5.46 3.88 6.04
N SER A 64 5.45 2.70 6.66
CA SER A 64 4.97 2.52 8.03
C SER A 64 5.96 2.98 9.10
N ASP A 65 7.27 2.91 8.82
CA ASP A 65 8.31 3.35 9.76
C ASP A 65 8.73 4.79 9.39
N TYR A 66 7.92 5.78 9.81
CA TYR A 66 8.20 7.21 9.66
C TYR A 66 8.53 7.83 11.02
N ASP A 67 9.59 8.63 11.08
CA ASP A 67 9.95 9.46 12.23
C ASP A 67 10.11 10.91 11.76
N GLU A 68 9.42 11.84 12.43
CA GLU A 68 9.39 13.26 12.08
C GLU A 68 10.29 14.03 13.05
N SER A 69 11.53 14.28 12.61
CA SER A 69 12.53 15.03 13.40
C SER A 69 12.44 16.54 13.21
#